data_AF-A0AAD1HYN4-F1
#
_entry.id   AF-A0AAD1HYN4-F1
#
_cell.length_a   1.000
_cell.length_b   1.000
_cell.length_c   1.000
_cell.angle_alpha   90.00
_cell.angle_beta   90.00
_cell.angle_gamma   90.00
#
_symmetry.space_group_name_H-M   'P 1'
#
loop_
_entity.id
_entity.type
_entity.pdbx_description
1 polymer ?
#
loop_
_entity_poly.entity_id
_entity_poly.type
_entity_poly.pdbx_seq_one_letter_code
_entity_poly.pdbx_strand_id
1 'polypeptide(L)'
;MARAYRISPAVAQLRGRVNALQRYRPADDLELLTTRQSLSYERLAQQAAQVVADWPAPTTEQLNRVVAILNAGSRNTAAAS
;
A
#
# COMPACT_ATOMS: atom_id res chain seq x y z
N MET A 1 -6.15 4.83 24.51
CA MET A 1 -6.45 3.40 24.21
C MET A 1 -5.55 2.95 23.07
N ALA A 2 -4.69 1.96 23.28
CA ALA A 2 -3.86 1.40 22.21
C ALA A 2 -4.74 0.56 21.28
N ARG A 3 -4.88 0.97 20.01
CA ARG A 3 -5.70 0.27 19.01
C ARG A 3 -4.97 -1.03 18.65
N ALA A 4 -5.57 -2.19 18.94
CA ALA A 4 -4.97 -3.48 18.59
C ALA A 4 -4.81 -3.56 17.07
N TYR A 5 -3.56 -3.53 16.60
CA TYR A 5 -3.23 -3.56 15.17
C TYR A 5 -3.48 -4.98 14.64
N ARG A 6 -4.66 -5.20 14.06
CA ARG A 6 -5.00 -6.49 13.46
C ARG A 6 -4.35 -6.57 12.08
N ILE A 7 -3.47 -7.56 11.92
CA ILE A 7 -2.86 -7.90 10.64
C ILE A 7 -3.97 -8.30 9.67
N SER A 8 -3.88 -7.84 8.41
CA SER A 8 -4.88 -8.22 7.41
C SER A 8 -4.88 -9.74 7.19
N PRO A 9 -6.03 -10.36 6.90
CA PRO A 9 -6.09 -11.80 6.60
C PRO A 9 -5.14 -12.22 5.48
N ALA A 10 -4.99 -11.38 4.45
CA ALA A 10 -4.05 -11.61 3.34
C ALA A 10 -2.59 -11.65 3.81
N VAL A 11 -2.17 -10.68 4.64
CA VAL A 11 -0.82 -10.68 5.22
C VAL A 11 -0.62 -11.90 6.13
N ALA A 12 -1.61 -12.29 6.93
CA ALA A 12 -1.52 -13.47 7.78
C ALA A 12 -1.36 -14.77 6.95
N GLN A 13 -2.16 -14.93 5.90
CA GLN A 13 -2.09 -16.09 5.00
C GLN A 13 -0.73 -16.18 4.29
N LEU A 14 -0.26 -15.07 3.71
CA LEU A 14 1.02 -15.03 3.01
C LEU A 14 2.20 -15.29 3.94
N ARG A 15 2.16 -14.77 5.19
CA ARG A 15 3.16 -15.14 6.22
C ARG A 15 3.17 -16.63 6.50
N GLY A 16 1.99 -17.25 6.63
CA GLY A 16 1.87 -18.70 6.77
C GLY A 16 2.48 -19.45 5.59
N ARG A 17 2.19 -19.01 4.36
CA ARG A 17 2.73 -19.62 3.13
C ARG A 17 4.25 -19.49 3.02
N VAL A 18 4.81 -18.30 3.28
CA VAL A 18 6.27 -18.10 3.30
C VAL A 18 6.92 -19.03 4.31
N ASN A 19 6.39 -19.11 5.54
CA ASN A 19 6.92 -19.99 6.58
C ASN A 19 6.85 -21.48 6.19
N ALA A 20 5.81 -21.89 5.47
CA ALA A 20 5.70 -23.25 4.96
C ALA A 20 6.74 -23.51 3.85
N LEU A 21 6.85 -22.62 2.86
CA LEU A 21 7.77 -22.77 1.73
C LEU A 21 9.24 -22.73 2.18
N GLN A 22 9.62 -21.84 3.09
CA GLN A 22 11.00 -21.73 3.59
C GLN A 22 11.52 -23.01 4.25
N ARG A 23 10.64 -23.89 4.75
CA ARG A 23 11.06 -25.15 5.40
C ARG A 23 11.49 -26.22 4.40
N TYR A 24 10.96 -26.17 3.18
CA TYR A 24 11.08 -27.24 2.20
C TYR A 24 11.67 -26.80 0.86
N ARG A 25 11.79 -25.49 0.63
CA ARG A 25 12.31 -24.92 -0.62
C ARG A 25 13.65 -24.20 -0.39
N PRO A 26 14.56 -24.25 -1.38
CA PRO A 26 15.77 -23.44 -1.35
C PRO A 26 15.44 -21.95 -1.49
N ALA A 27 16.38 -21.09 -1.13
CA ALA A 27 16.14 -19.65 -0.99
C ALA A 27 15.85 -18.92 -2.32
N ASP A 28 16.32 -19.48 -3.43
CA ASP A 28 16.19 -19.03 -4.81
C ASP A 28 14.98 -19.63 -5.55
N ASP A 29 14.21 -20.50 -4.88
CA ASP A 29 12.99 -21.06 -5.43
C ASP A 29 12.00 -19.95 -5.85
N LEU A 30 11.52 -20.03 -7.09
CA LEU A 30 10.64 -19.02 -7.67
C LEU A 30 9.33 -18.85 -6.90
N GLU A 31 8.76 -19.94 -6.37
CA GLU A 31 7.52 -19.88 -5.59
C GLU A 31 7.75 -19.14 -4.26
N LEU A 32 8.88 -19.39 -3.61
CA LEU A 32 9.25 -18.70 -2.39
C LEU A 32 9.51 -17.20 -2.63
N LEU A 33 10.23 -16.85 -3.70
CA LEU A 33 10.52 -15.46 -4.05
C LEU A 33 9.24 -14.68 -4.39
N THR A 34 8.38 -15.24 -5.25
CA THR A 34 7.10 -14.61 -5.62
C THR A 34 6.19 -14.44 -4.40
N THR A 35 6.11 -15.45 -3.53
CA THR A 35 5.29 -15.35 -2.30
C THR A 35 5.81 -14.27 -1.34
N ARG A 36 7.14 -14.11 -1.20
CA ARG A 36 7.74 -13.02 -0.41
C ARG A 36 7.45 -11.65 -1.01
N GLN A 37 7.47 -11.55 -2.34
CA GLN A 37 7.14 -10.32 -3.04
C GLN A 37 5.67 -9.95 -2.82
N SER A 38 4.74 -10.89 -2.98
CA SER A 38 3.32 -10.70 -2.66
C SER A 38 3.11 -10.26 -1.20
N LEU A 39 3.79 -10.90 -0.26
CA LEU A 39 3.73 -10.51 1.16
C LEU A 39 4.18 -9.05 1.38
N SER A 40 5.20 -8.60 0.65
CA SER A 40 5.71 -7.24 0.73
C SER A 40 4.70 -6.23 0.18
N TYR A 41 4.06 -6.54 -0.95
CA TYR A 41 2.99 -5.71 -1.51
C TYR A 41 1.79 -5.59 -0.57
N GLU A 42 1.32 -6.69 -0.01
CA GLU A 42 0.17 -6.68 0.91
C GLU A 42 0.45 -5.90 2.20
N ARG A 43 1.69 -5.98 2.71
CA ARG A 43 2.12 -5.16 3.86
C ARG A 43 2.11 -3.67 3.53
N LEU A 44 2.60 -3.30 2.34
CA LEU A 44 2.59 -1.92 1.89
C LEU A 44 1.15 -1.40 1.73
N ALA A 45 0.28 -2.19 1.12
CA ALA A 45 -1.14 -1.85 0.95
C ALA A 45 -1.83 -1.65 2.31
N GLN A 46 -1.61 -2.57 3.26
CA GLN A 46 -2.14 -2.42 4.63
C GLN A 46 -1.62 -1.15 5.30
N GLN A 47 -0.33 -0.84 5.18
CA GLN A 47 0.25 0.37 5.76
C GLN A 47 -0.33 1.64 5.13
N ALA A 48 -0.45 1.68 3.81
CA ALA A 48 -1.06 2.81 3.11
C ALA A 48 -2.51 3.03 3.53
N ALA A 49 -3.30 1.96 3.60
CA ALA A 49 -4.68 2.02 4.09
C ALA A 49 -4.76 2.56 5.52
N GLN A 50 -3.84 2.16 6.40
CA GLN A 50 -3.78 2.68 7.76
C GLN A 50 -3.46 4.18 7.78
N VAL A 51 -2.43 4.59 7.05
CA VAL A 51 -2.02 6.00 6.99
C VAL A 51 -3.15 6.87 6.47
N VAL A 52 -3.85 6.41 5.43
CA VAL A 52 -5.00 7.14 4.87
C VAL A 52 -6.17 7.19 5.85
N ALA A 53 -6.48 6.08 6.53
CA ALA A 53 -7.57 6.01 7.50
C ALA A 53 -7.34 6.90 8.74
N ASP A 54 -6.08 7.04 9.16
CA ASP A 54 -5.69 7.88 10.29
C ASP A 54 -5.36 9.33 9.86
N TRP A 55 -5.42 9.63 8.56
CA TRP A 55 -5.07 10.95 8.06
C TRP A 55 -6.08 12.00 8.54
N PRO A 56 -5.64 13.12 9.14
CA PRO A 56 -6.54 14.18 9.55
C PRO A 56 -7.24 14.77 8.32
N ALA A 57 -8.48 15.25 8.50
CA ALA A 57 -9.17 15.96 7.42
C ALA A 57 -8.29 17.13 6.92
N PRO A 58 -8.07 17.27 5.60
CA PRO A 58 -7.25 18.34 5.07
C PRO A 58 -7.89 19.69 5.36
N THR A 59 -7.07 20.68 5.66
CA THR A 59 -7.51 22.06 5.83
C THR A 59 -8.03 22.64 4.51
N THR A 60 -8.88 23.67 4.58
CA THR A 60 -9.35 24.39 3.39
C THR A 60 -8.20 24.91 2.54
N GLU A 61 -7.11 25.37 3.15
CA GLU A 61 -5.94 25.85 2.39
C GLU A 61 -5.21 24.72 1.65
N GLN A 62 -5.07 23.55 2.28
CA GLN A 62 -4.51 22.37 1.63
C GLN A 62 -5.39 21.90 0.45
N LEU A 63 -6.71 21.87 0.64
CA LEU A 63 -7.66 21.55 -0.43
C LEU A 63 -7.56 22.55 -1.59
N ASN A 64 -7.47 23.84 -1.29
CA ASN A 64 -7.32 24.88 -2.33
C ASN A 64 -6.02 24.70 -3.15
N ARG A 65 -4.91 24.31 -2.50
CA ARG A 65 -3.66 23.99 -3.22
C ARG A 65 -3.81 22.77 -4.12
N VAL A 66 -4.48 21.71 -3.65
CA VAL A 66 -4.76 20.51 -4.46
C VAL A 66 -5.61 20.88 -5.69
N VAL A 67 -6.66 21.68 -5.50
CA VAL A 67 -7.51 22.18 -6.60
C VAL A 67 -6.68 22.99 -7.61
N ALA A 68 -5.79 23.87 -7.14
CA ALA A 68 -4.91 24.65 -8.01
C ALA A 68 -3.99 23.77 -8.87
N ILE A 69 -3.40 22.72 -8.28
CA ILE A 69 -2.54 21.76 -8.99
C ILE A 69 -3.34 20.99 -10.05
N LEU A 70 -4.50 20.46 -9.70
CA LEU A 70 -5.35 19.70 -10.62
C LEU A 70 -5.83 20.57 -11.80
N ASN A 71 -6.21 21.82 -11.52
CA ASN A 71 -6.61 22.79 -12.56
C ASN A 71 -5.43 23.24 -13.44
N ALA A 72 -4.21 23.29 -12.91
CA ALA A 72 -3.01 23.59 -13.69
C ALA A 72 -2.66 22.44 -14.65
N GLY A 73 -2.73 21.19 -14.18
CA GLY A 73 -2.52 20.00 -15.02
C GLY A 73 -3.57 19.86 -16.12
N SER A 74 -4.85 20.09 -15.80
CA SER A 74 -5.96 20.02 -16.78
C SER A 74 -5.85 21.06 -17.89
N ARG A 75 -5.27 22.25 -17.63
CA ARG A 75 -5.04 23.27 -18.66
C ARG A 75 -3.89 22.89 -19.60
N ASN A 76 -2.84 22.26 -19.09
CA ASN A 76 -1.73 21.79 -19.92
C ASN A 76 -2.14 20.69 -20.90
N THR A 77 -3.08 19.80 -20.54
CA THR A 77 -3.58 18.77 -21.46
C THR A 77 -4.50 19.35 -22.55
N ALA A 78 -5.29 20.38 -22.22
CA ALA A 78 -6.17 21.05 -23.18
C ALA A 78 -5.39 21.89 -24.21
N ALA A 79 -4.23 22.45 -23.85
CA ALA A 79 -3.36 23.18 -24.77
C ALA A 79 -2.48 22.28 -25.66
N ALA A 80 -2.39 20.99 -25.34
CA ALA A 80 -1.62 19.99 -26.10
C ALA A 80 -2.50 19.16 -27.07
N SER A 81 -3.78 19.54 -27.23
CA SER A 81 -4.77 18.93 -28.13
C SER A 81 -5.12 19.91 -29.25
#